data_AF-A0A382U3D8-F1
#
_entry.id   AF-A0A382U3D8-F1
#
_cell.length_a   1.000
_cell.length_b   1.000
_cell.length_c   1.000
_cell.angle_alpha   90.00
_cell.angle_beta   90.00
_cell.angle_gamma   90.00
#
_symmetry.space_group_name_H-M   'P 1'
#
loop_
_entity.id
_entity.type
_entity.pdbx_description
1 polymer ?
#
loop_
_entity_poly.entity_id
_entity_poly.type
_entity_poly.pdbx_seq_one_letter_code
_entity_poly.pdbx_strand_id
1 'polypeptide(L)'
;NNRMGLDNYLEMEGLVYKVTFEESSSTTSMPRLNYDRMVQNITVAPDSSQMIVNPDDYRDHINAKYGIYRYTNLDNPDVYFNENIQRLIQNYRSSFLQLGLQNLYSSDEDGKANTLEILDKMDDYFPQNVIPTTDAELDIQIGRIYMQAGKPEELKNRLKEVQKRKDISLETQMYIGQIYMNEFQDYDAAIEHYENLWDEYPYIPDFLYTLVQAYAKAERRSEAVELLELWLRSHPNDSQAIDWLSILTPPPTQ
;
A
#
# COMPACT_ATOMS: atom_id res chain seq x y z
N ASN A 1 -0.28 -18.06 20.00
CA ASN A 1 -0.86 -18.75 18.83
C ASN A 1 -2.21 -19.31 19.25
N ASN A 2 -3.32 -18.81 18.70
CA ASN A 2 -4.69 -19.17 19.10
C ASN A 2 -5.27 -20.36 18.30
N ARG A 3 -4.46 -20.95 17.41
CA ARG A 3 -4.90 -22.01 16.47
C ARG A 3 -4.62 -23.43 16.97
N MET A 4 -4.17 -23.59 18.22
CA MET A 4 -3.95 -24.89 18.88
C MET A 4 -3.04 -25.86 18.12
N GLY A 5 -2.14 -25.36 17.26
CA GLY A 5 -1.27 -26.18 16.42
C GLY A 5 -1.98 -26.86 15.24
N LEU A 6 -3.21 -26.44 14.92
CA LEU A 6 -3.99 -26.95 13.80
C LEU A 6 -3.76 -26.18 12.50
N ASP A 7 -2.75 -25.31 12.43
CA ASP A 7 -2.48 -24.43 11.29
C ASP A 7 -2.53 -25.16 9.93
N ASN A 8 -1.95 -26.37 9.84
CA ASN A 8 -1.95 -27.18 8.62
C ASN A 8 -3.34 -27.72 8.21
N TYR A 9 -4.29 -27.77 9.13
CA TYR A 9 -5.64 -28.32 8.94
C TYR A 9 -6.72 -27.23 8.86
N LEU A 10 -6.33 -25.96 8.96
CA LEU A 10 -7.24 -24.84 8.83
C LEU A 10 -7.31 -24.35 7.38
N GLU A 11 -8.52 -24.01 6.93
CA GLU A 11 -8.78 -23.25 5.72
C GLU A 11 -9.38 -21.90 6.08
N MET A 12 -8.89 -20.83 5.47
CA MET A 12 -9.53 -19.52 5.59
C MET A 12 -10.71 -19.40 4.62
N GLU A 13 -11.88 -19.03 5.13
CA GLU A 13 -13.13 -18.83 4.38
C GLU A 13 -13.71 -17.44 4.71
N GLY A 14 -13.09 -16.37 4.22
CA GLY A 14 -13.41 -14.99 4.56
C GLY A 14 -12.58 -14.50 5.76
N LEU A 15 -13.22 -14.16 6.88
CA LEU A 15 -12.56 -13.76 8.13
C LEU A 15 -12.48 -14.87 9.18
N VAL A 16 -12.90 -16.08 8.82
CA VAL A 16 -12.97 -17.24 9.73
C VAL A 16 -12.14 -18.39 9.21
N TYR A 17 -11.76 -19.28 10.12
CA TYR A 17 -11.10 -20.54 9.78
C TYR A 17 -12.08 -21.70 9.91
N LYS A 18 -12.04 -22.60 8.93
CA LYS A 18 -12.70 -23.89 8.93
C LYS A 18 -11.69 -24.99 9.20
N VAL A 19 -12.02 -25.88 10.12
CA VAL A 19 -11.23 -27.09 10.35
C VAL A 19 -11.53 -28.09 9.24
N THR A 20 -10.48 -28.66 8.67
CA THR A 20 -10.53 -29.65 7.60
C THR A 20 -9.77 -30.91 8.00
N PHE A 21 -10.01 -32.01 7.30
CA PHE A 21 -9.28 -33.27 7.51
C PHE A 21 -8.07 -33.42 6.57
N GLU A 22 -7.87 -32.46 5.67
CA GLU A 22 -6.73 -32.49 4.74
C GLU A 22 -5.62 -31.61 5.30
N GLU A 23 -4.42 -32.17 5.33
CA GLU A 23 -3.23 -31.43 5.71
C GLU A 23 -2.75 -30.57 4.54
N SER A 24 -2.31 -29.36 4.86
CA SER A 24 -1.71 -28.44 3.90
C SER A 24 -0.49 -29.08 3.22
N SER A 25 -0.37 -28.90 1.90
CA SER A 25 0.70 -29.48 1.10
C SER A 25 2.11 -28.97 1.47
N SER A 26 2.18 -27.85 2.17
CA SER A 26 3.41 -27.30 2.73
C SER A 26 3.13 -26.70 4.11
N THR A 27 4.11 -26.81 5.01
CA THR A 27 4.04 -26.21 6.35
C THR A 27 4.28 -24.71 6.22
N THR A 28 3.21 -23.95 6.01
CA THR A 28 3.22 -22.49 5.99
C THR A 28 2.82 -21.93 7.36
N SER A 29 3.32 -20.73 7.68
CA SER A 29 2.91 -20.00 8.90
C SER A 29 1.45 -19.53 8.85
N MET A 30 0.83 -19.58 7.68
CA MET A 30 -0.55 -19.17 7.44
C MET A 30 -1.37 -20.36 6.93
N PRO A 31 -2.59 -20.56 7.47
CA PRO A 31 -3.56 -21.53 6.95
C PRO A 31 -3.80 -21.35 5.44
N ARG A 32 -4.08 -22.45 4.75
CA ARG A 32 -4.42 -22.42 3.32
C ARG A 32 -5.70 -21.61 3.08
N LEU A 33 -5.80 -21.00 1.91
CA LEU A 33 -6.97 -20.22 1.50
C LEU A 33 -7.93 -21.11 0.72
N ASN A 34 -9.18 -21.14 1.14
CA ASN A 34 -10.25 -21.70 0.32
C ASN A 34 -10.74 -20.58 -0.60
N TYR A 35 -10.11 -20.47 -1.78
CA TYR A 35 -10.22 -19.32 -2.67
C TYR A 35 -11.67 -18.98 -3.03
N ASP A 36 -12.44 -19.96 -3.53
CA ASP A 36 -13.85 -19.77 -3.90
C ASP A 36 -14.66 -19.22 -2.73
N ARG A 37 -14.52 -19.81 -1.54
CA ARG A 37 -15.24 -19.38 -0.34
C ARG A 37 -14.80 -18.02 0.15
N MET A 38 -13.51 -17.72 0.08
CA MET A 38 -12.97 -16.41 0.42
C MET A 38 -13.59 -15.33 -0.46
N VAL A 39 -13.62 -15.51 -1.79
CA VAL A 39 -14.24 -14.54 -2.72
C VAL A 39 -15.72 -14.33 -2.36
N GLN A 40 -16.49 -15.40 -2.17
CA GLN A 40 -17.90 -15.29 -1.77
C GLN A 40 -18.07 -14.53 -0.45
N ASN A 41 -17.22 -14.83 0.55
CA ASN A 41 -17.29 -14.29 1.90
C ASN A 41 -16.61 -12.94 2.07
N ILE A 42 -16.27 -12.25 0.99
CA ILE A 42 -15.81 -10.85 1.05
C ILE A 42 -16.45 -9.96 -0.02
N THR A 43 -17.01 -10.52 -1.10
CA THR A 43 -17.61 -9.72 -2.17
C THR A 43 -19.09 -9.47 -1.93
N VAL A 44 -19.58 -8.37 -2.52
CA VAL A 44 -20.99 -7.95 -2.40
C VAL A 44 -21.90 -8.88 -3.20
N ALA A 45 -23.09 -9.15 -2.64
CA ALA A 45 -24.13 -9.89 -3.35
C ALA A 45 -24.60 -9.12 -4.60
N PRO A 46 -24.79 -9.78 -5.75
CA PRO A 46 -25.15 -9.13 -7.01
C PRO A 46 -26.55 -8.50 -6.97
N ASP A 47 -27.42 -8.99 -6.09
CA ASP A 47 -28.77 -8.47 -5.90
C ASP A 47 -29.06 -8.20 -4.42
N SER A 48 -29.26 -6.93 -4.10
CA SER A 48 -29.60 -6.48 -2.75
C SER A 48 -30.99 -6.94 -2.27
N SER A 49 -31.86 -7.43 -3.16
CA SER A 49 -33.16 -8.00 -2.79
C SER A 49 -33.06 -9.43 -2.26
N GLN A 50 -31.98 -10.15 -2.58
CA GLN A 50 -31.76 -11.53 -2.15
C GLN A 50 -31.25 -11.57 -0.71
N MET A 51 -32.18 -11.58 0.24
CA MET A 51 -31.87 -11.67 1.67
C MET A 51 -31.74 -13.13 2.11
N ILE A 52 -30.71 -13.42 2.92
CA ILE A 52 -30.56 -14.71 3.57
C ILE A 52 -31.37 -14.69 4.87
N VAL A 53 -32.57 -15.29 4.86
CA VAL A 53 -33.48 -15.31 6.00
C VAL A 53 -33.56 -16.72 6.59
N ASN A 54 -33.44 -17.76 5.77
CA ASN A 54 -33.51 -19.16 6.16
C ASN A 54 -32.31 -19.97 5.63
N PRO A 55 -32.14 -21.23 6.10
CA PRO A 55 -31.02 -22.07 5.68
C PRO A 55 -31.00 -22.42 4.19
N ASP A 56 -32.14 -22.47 3.51
CA ASP A 56 -32.22 -22.76 2.08
C ASP A 56 -31.76 -21.55 1.26
N ASP A 57 -32.13 -20.32 1.65
CA ASP A 57 -31.58 -19.10 1.04
C ASP A 57 -30.05 -19.05 1.09
N TYR A 58 -29.47 -19.46 2.23
CA TYR A 58 -28.02 -19.55 2.41
C TYR A 58 -27.42 -20.60 1.47
N ARG A 59 -28.01 -21.80 1.40
CA ARG A 59 -27.55 -22.87 0.50
C ARG A 59 -27.60 -22.43 -0.95
N ASP A 60 -28.66 -21.75 -1.35
CA ASP A 60 -28.84 -21.24 -2.70
C ASP A 60 -27.77 -20.19 -3.04
N HIS A 61 -27.50 -19.23 -2.16
CA HIS A 61 -26.39 -18.26 -2.35
C HIS A 61 -25.04 -18.94 -2.47
N ILE A 62 -24.76 -19.88 -1.58
CA ILE A 62 -23.51 -20.63 -1.58
C ILE A 62 -23.34 -21.41 -2.89
N ASN A 63 -24.38 -22.09 -3.35
CA ASN A 63 -24.35 -22.87 -4.59
C ASN A 63 -24.26 -21.98 -5.84
N ALA A 64 -24.83 -20.78 -5.78
CA ALA A 64 -24.77 -19.79 -6.86
C ALA A 64 -23.37 -19.18 -7.06
N LYS A 65 -22.44 -19.37 -6.12
CA LYS A 65 -21.06 -18.87 -6.18
C LYS A 65 -20.93 -17.33 -6.17
N TYR A 66 -22.00 -16.63 -5.81
CA TYR A 66 -21.98 -15.18 -5.69
C TYR A 66 -21.46 -14.70 -4.33
N GLY A 67 -21.07 -13.43 -4.26
CA GLY A 67 -20.81 -12.73 -3.02
C GLY A 67 -22.02 -12.73 -2.09
N ILE A 68 -21.79 -12.64 -0.79
CA ILE A 68 -22.87 -12.65 0.22
C ILE A 68 -22.90 -11.40 1.09
N TYR A 69 -21.90 -10.52 0.98
CA TYR A 69 -21.77 -9.33 1.82
C TYR A 69 -22.62 -8.17 1.32
N ARG A 70 -22.86 -7.22 2.23
CA ARG A 70 -23.61 -5.98 1.99
C ARG A 70 -22.85 -4.82 2.62
N TYR A 71 -21.88 -4.27 1.91
CA TYR A 71 -21.21 -3.04 2.31
C TYR A 71 -22.13 -1.87 1.97
N THR A 72 -22.62 -1.17 3.01
CA THR A 72 -23.60 -0.09 2.84
C THR A 72 -23.00 1.20 3.38
N ASN A 73 -22.96 2.24 2.54
CA ASN A 73 -22.44 3.57 2.87
C ASN A 73 -20.98 3.61 3.33
N LEU A 74 -20.17 2.58 3.04
CA LEU A 74 -18.73 2.56 3.38
C LEU A 74 -17.87 3.33 2.36
N ASP A 75 -18.48 3.72 1.26
CA ASP A 75 -17.98 4.55 0.16
C ASP A 75 -18.48 6.00 0.24
N ASN A 76 -19.23 6.36 1.29
CA ASN A 76 -19.81 7.69 1.44
C ASN A 76 -18.93 8.61 2.32
N PRO A 77 -18.32 9.69 1.78
CA PRO A 77 -17.47 10.60 2.54
C PRO A 77 -18.23 11.44 3.59
N ASP A 78 -19.57 11.53 3.50
CA ASP A 78 -20.40 12.26 4.46
C ASP A 78 -20.66 11.46 5.75
N VAL A 79 -20.27 10.18 5.78
CA VAL A 79 -20.45 9.31 6.95
C VAL A 79 -19.21 9.34 7.84
N TYR A 80 -19.42 9.62 9.13
CA TYR A 80 -18.36 9.52 10.12
C TYR A 80 -18.11 8.06 10.53
N PHE A 81 -16.90 7.56 10.30
CA PHE A 81 -16.44 6.25 10.76
C PHE A 81 -15.55 6.37 11.99
N ASN A 82 -15.93 5.74 13.09
CA ASN A 82 -15.08 5.65 14.28
C ASN A 82 -13.93 4.65 14.08
N GLU A 83 -12.95 4.68 15.00
CA GLU A 83 -11.78 3.79 14.93
C GLU A 83 -12.14 2.30 14.90
N ASN A 84 -13.22 1.88 15.57
CA ASN A 84 -13.61 0.47 15.60
C ASN A 84 -14.05 -0.01 14.22
N ILE A 85 -14.81 0.81 13.49
CA ILE A 85 -15.19 0.52 12.10
C ILE A 85 -13.94 0.51 11.23
N GLN A 86 -13.09 1.53 11.33
CA GLN A 86 -11.85 1.61 10.53
C GLN A 86 -10.96 0.37 10.72
N ARG A 87 -10.76 -0.08 11.97
CA ARG A 87 -10.01 -1.31 12.31
C ARG A 87 -10.69 -2.56 11.78
N LEU A 88 -12.02 -2.64 11.89
CA LEU A 88 -12.77 -3.77 11.35
C LEU A 88 -12.60 -3.85 9.82
N ILE A 89 -12.64 -2.71 9.11
CA ILE A 89 -12.41 -2.66 7.66
C ILE A 89 -11.00 -3.12 7.29
N GLN A 90 -9.98 -2.85 8.13
CA GLN A 90 -8.64 -3.40 7.88
C GLN A 90 -8.63 -4.94 7.90
N ASN A 91 -9.43 -5.56 8.78
CA ASN A 91 -9.57 -7.02 8.78
C ASN A 91 -10.17 -7.51 7.45
N TYR A 92 -11.20 -6.83 6.93
CA TYR A 92 -11.78 -7.18 5.62
C TYR A 92 -10.77 -7.01 4.48
N ARG A 93 -10.06 -5.87 4.42
CA ARG A 93 -9.00 -5.63 3.43
C ARG A 93 -7.96 -6.75 3.43
N SER A 94 -7.59 -7.26 4.60
CA SER A 94 -6.62 -8.37 4.69
C SER A 94 -7.03 -9.60 3.89
N SER A 95 -8.32 -9.91 3.78
CA SER A 95 -8.81 -11.05 2.99
C SER A 95 -8.73 -10.77 1.48
N PHE A 96 -9.03 -9.53 1.04
CA PHE A 96 -8.82 -9.13 -0.36
C PHE A 96 -7.35 -9.19 -0.73
N LEU A 97 -6.46 -8.67 0.12
CA LEU A 97 -5.02 -8.67 -0.13
C LEU A 97 -4.44 -10.08 -0.18
N GLN A 98 -4.92 -10.98 0.68
CA GLN A 98 -4.51 -12.39 0.63
C GLN A 98 -4.87 -13.06 -0.70
N LEU A 99 -6.08 -12.83 -1.22
CA LEU A 99 -6.48 -13.34 -2.54
C LEU A 99 -5.72 -12.66 -3.68
N GLY A 100 -5.55 -11.33 -3.61
CA GLY A 100 -4.79 -10.58 -4.58
C GLY A 100 -3.35 -11.08 -4.69
N LEU A 101 -2.67 -11.30 -3.56
CA LEU A 101 -1.31 -11.84 -3.54
C LEU A 101 -1.26 -13.30 -4.03
N GLN A 102 -2.26 -14.12 -3.68
CA GLN A 102 -2.35 -15.49 -4.18
C GLN A 102 -2.47 -15.52 -5.71
N ASN A 103 -3.30 -14.64 -6.28
CA ASN A 103 -3.45 -14.50 -7.73
C ASN A 103 -2.17 -13.96 -8.38
N LEU A 104 -1.59 -12.90 -7.81
CA LEU A 104 -0.43 -12.21 -8.36
C LEU A 104 0.79 -13.13 -8.49
N TYR A 105 0.98 -14.02 -7.53
CA TYR A 105 2.10 -14.97 -7.49
C TYR A 105 1.73 -16.38 -7.94
N SER A 106 0.52 -16.58 -8.44
CA SER A 106 0.14 -17.83 -9.09
C SER A 106 0.86 -18.00 -10.43
N SER A 107 0.92 -19.23 -10.94
CA SER A 107 1.39 -19.50 -12.30
C SER A 107 0.31 -19.28 -13.37
N ASP A 108 -0.84 -18.74 -13.00
CA ASP A 108 -1.96 -18.47 -13.90
C ASP A 108 -1.65 -17.26 -14.79
N GLU A 109 -1.93 -17.36 -16.09
CA GLU A 109 -1.76 -16.27 -17.05
C GLU A 109 -2.66 -15.07 -16.68
N ASP A 110 -3.84 -15.35 -16.12
CA ASP A 110 -4.80 -14.35 -15.68
C ASP A 110 -4.53 -13.83 -14.25
N GLY A 111 -3.48 -14.32 -13.59
CA GLY A 111 -3.17 -13.99 -12.18
C GLY A 111 -3.10 -12.49 -11.90
N LYS A 112 -2.51 -11.70 -12.82
CA LYS A 112 -2.49 -10.23 -12.69
C LYS A 112 -3.87 -9.61 -12.87
N ALA A 113 -4.64 -10.05 -13.86
CA ALA A 113 -6.00 -9.54 -14.08
C ALA A 113 -6.92 -9.85 -12.90
N ASN A 114 -6.85 -11.08 -12.37
CA ASN A 114 -7.59 -11.51 -11.19
C ASN A 114 -7.16 -10.75 -9.92
N THR A 115 -5.88 -10.38 -9.81
CA THR A 115 -5.40 -9.49 -8.73
C THR A 115 -6.08 -8.14 -8.82
N LEU A 116 -6.09 -7.52 -10.01
CA LEU A 116 -6.72 -6.22 -10.23
C LEU A 116 -8.22 -6.27 -9.93
N GLU A 117 -8.94 -7.31 -10.37
CA GLU A 117 -10.37 -7.44 -10.08
C GLU A 117 -10.66 -7.48 -8.57
N ILE A 118 -9.84 -8.21 -7.80
CA ILE A 118 -10.01 -8.31 -6.35
C ILE A 118 -9.69 -6.97 -5.66
N LEU A 119 -8.63 -6.28 -6.06
CA LEU A 119 -8.27 -5.00 -5.47
C LEU A 119 -9.26 -3.89 -5.87
N ASP A 120 -9.71 -3.86 -7.13
CA ASP A 120 -10.69 -2.88 -7.61
C ASP A 120 -12.00 -3.03 -6.80
N LYS A 121 -12.48 -4.26 -6.55
CA LYS A 121 -13.62 -4.49 -5.64
C LYS A 121 -13.36 -3.98 -4.22
N MET A 122 -12.17 -4.22 -3.67
CA MET A 122 -11.83 -3.74 -2.33
C MET A 122 -11.91 -2.22 -2.25
N ASP A 123 -11.39 -1.51 -3.26
CA ASP A 123 -11.39 -0.05 -3.29
C ASP A 123 -12.77 0.54 -3.62
N ASP A 124 -13.58 -0.15 -4.43
CA ASP A 124 -14.99 0.20 -4.63
C ASP A 124 -15.77 0.11 -3.31
N TYR A 125 -15.50 -0.90 -2.49
CA TYR A 125 -16.20 -1.11 -1.22
C TYR A 125 -15.68 -0.23 -0.08
N PHE A 126 -14.36 0.02 -0.07
CA PHE A 126 -13.66 0.77 0.98
C PHE A 126 -12.68 1.76 0.36
N PRO A 127 -13.17 2.84 -0.30
CA PRO A 127 -12.29 3.81 -0.95
C PRO A 127 -11.28 4.40 0.04
N GLN A 128 -10.01 4.49 -0.36
CA GLN A 128 -8.93 4.99 0.51
C GLN A 128 -9.21 6.40 1.04
N ASN A 129 -9.78 7.27 0.21
CA ASN A 129 -10.11 8.65 0.57
C ASN A 129 -11.34 8.77 1.49
N VAL A 130 -12.14 7.71 1.64
CA VAL A 130 -13.31 7.65 2.53
C VAL A 130 -12.96 6.96 3.85
N ILE A 131 -12.31 5.80 3.76
CA ILE A 131 -11.84 5.02 4.91
C ILE A 131 -10.34 4.74 4.72
N PRO A 132 -9.44 5.64 5.12
CA PRO A 132 -8.01 5.41 4.99
C PRO A 132 -7.56 4.20 5.81
N THR A 133 -6.44 3.57 5.44
CA THR A 133 -5.84 2.53 6.30
C THR A 133 -5.40 3.17 7.62
N THR A 134 -5.45 2.40 8.71
CA THR A 134 -4.89 2.89 9.99
C THR A 134 -3.38 3.08 9.92
N ASP A 135 -2.70 2.28 9.10
CA ASP A 135 -1.27 2.37 8.82
C ASP A 135 -1.04 2.89 7.41
N ALA A 136 -0.38 4.03 7.27
CA ALA A 136 -0.07 4.64 5.98
C ALA A 136 0.81 3.75 5.08
N GLU A 137 1.67 2.92 5.67
CA GLU A 137 2.53 2.04 4.89
C GLU A 137 1.72 0.95 4.19
N LEU A 138 0.61 0.50 4.82
CA LEU A 138 -0.30 -0.46 4.18
C LEU A 138 -0.87 0.11 2.87
N ASP A 139 -1.21 1.39 2.81
CA ASP A 139 -1.68 2.01 1.56
C ASP A 139 -0.60 1.99 0.47
N ILE A 140 0.66 2.23 0.84
CA ILE A 140 1.80 2.12 -0.09
C ILE A 140 1.96 0.67 -0.56
N GLN A 141 1.88 -0.30 0.33
CA GLN A 141 1.96 -1.73 -0.01
C GLN A 141 0.83 -2.14 -0.97
N ILE A 142 -0.41 -1.70 -0.75
CA ILE A 142 -1.53 -1.94 -1.66
C ILE A 142 -1.21 -1.35 -3.05
N GLY A 143 -0.70 -0.12 -3.10
CA GLY A 143 -0.27 0.50 -4.36
C GLY A 143 0.81 -0.31 -5.09
N ARG A 144 1.79 -0.86 -4.36
CA ARG A 144 2.82 -1.73 -4.94
C ARG A 144 2.23 -3.01 -5.54
N ILE A 145 1.21 -3.60 -4.92
CA ILE A 145 0.51 -4.77 -5.46
C ILE A 145 -0.17 -4.39 -6.78
N TYR A 146 -0.88 -3.26 -6.84
CA TYR A 146 -1.43 -2.73 -8.10
C TYR A 146 -0.35 -2.53 -9.16
N MET A 147 0.79 -1.94 -8.80
CA MET A 147 1.90 -1.73 -9.72
C MET A 147 2.44 -3.05 -10.28
N GLN A 148 2.66 -4.05 -9.43
CA GLN A 148 3.11 -5.38 -9.85
C GLN A 148 2.09 -6.08 -10.78
N ALA A 149 0.79 -5.84 -10.53
CA ALA A 149 -0.31 -6.30 -11.35
C ALA A 149 -0.51 -5.50 -12.65
N GLY A 150 0.25 -4.40 -12.86
CA GLY A 150 0.27 -3.64 -14.11
C GLY A 150 -0.45 -2.29 -14.08
N LYS A 151 -0.90 -1.81 -12.92
CA LYS A 151 -1.49 -0.47 -12.73
C LYS A 151 -0.57 0.43 -11.86
N PRO A 152 0.56 0.94 -12.39
CA PRO A 152 1.49 1.80 -11.62
C PRO A 152 0.87 3.11 -11.13
N GLU A 153 -0.13 3.64 -11.83
CA GLU A 153 -0.79 4.89 -11.47
C GLU A 153 -1.55 4.80 -10.13
N GLU A 154 -2.01 3.61 -9.73
CA GLU A 154 -2.66 3.42 -8.43
C GLU A 154 -1.69 3.61 -7.26
N LEU A 155 -0.42 3.22 -7.42
CA LEU A 155 0.60 3.52 -6.42
C LEU A 155 0.81 5.04 -6.32
N LYS A 156 0.90 5.76 -7.44
CA LYS A 156 1.04 7.23 -7.42
C LYS A 156 -0.15 7.92 -6.75
N ASN A 157 -1.37 7.48 -7.04
CA ASN A 157 -2.58 8.02 -6.40
C ASN A 157 -2.54 7.80 -4.89
N ARG A 158 -2.17 6.59 -4.46
CA ARG A 158 -2.05 6.23 -3.04
C ARG A 158 -0.97 7.05 -2.33
N LEU A 159 0.19 7.27 -2.95
CA LEU A 159 1.24 8.13 -2.39
C LEU A 159 0.72 9.56 -2.17
N LYS A 160 0.00 10.13 -3.14
CA LYS A 160 -0.61 11.46 -3.02
C LYS A 160 -1.61 11.55 -1.87
N GLU A 161 -2.44 10.52 -1.66
CA GLU A 161 -3.36 10.50 -0.52
C GLU A 161 -2.62 10.31 0.81
N VAL A 162 -1.59 9.47 0.85
CA VAL A 162 -0.75 9.28 2.03
C VAL A 162 -0.05 10.58 2.42
N GLN A 163 0.49 11.34 1.48
CA GLN A 163 1.16 12.63 1.74
C GLN A 163 0.25 13.68 2.37
N LYS A 164 -1.08 13.60 2.20
CA LYS A 164 -2.05 14.51 2.85
C LYS A 164 -2.29 14.19 4.32
N ARG A 165 -1.86 13.01 4.78
CA ARG A 165 -2.07 12.57 6.16
C ARG A 165 -1.12 13.31 7.10
N LYS A 166 -1.58 13.54 8.33
CA LYS A 166 -0.80 14.24 9.37
C LYS A 166 -0.07 13.28 10.33
N ASP A 167 -0.37 11.98 10.25
CA ASP A 167 0.13 10.94 11.14
C ASP A 167 1.28 10.11 10.53
N ILE A 168 1.82 10.56 9.39
CA ILE A 168 2.92 9.88 8.70
C ILE A 168 4.27 10.15 9.37
N SER A 169 5.04 9.08 9.57
CA SER A 169 6.38 9.16 10.16
C SER A 169 7.38 9.76 9.18
N LEU A 170 8.46 10.35 9.69
CA LEU A 170 9.57 10.82 8.85
C LEU A 170 10.21 9.70 8.02
N GLU A 171 10.23 8.48 8.53
CA GLU A 171 10.71 7.30 7.79
C GLU A 171 9.80 6.99 6.60
N THR A 172 8.49 7.00 6.80
CA THR A 172 7.51 6.83 5.72
C THR A 172 7.62 7.95 4.69
N GLN A 173 7.85 9.20 5.14
CA GLN A 173 8.07 10.33 4.26
C GLN A 173 9.31 10.16 3.38
N MET A 174 10.42 9.70 3.97
CA MET A 174 11.62 9.35 3.22
C MET A 174 11.35 8.25 2.20
N TYR A 175 10.61 7.23 2.60
CA TYR A 175 10.25 6.12 1.73
C TYR A 175 9.41 6.56 0.52
N ILE A 176 8.45 7.48 0.70
CA ILE A 176 7.66 8.03 -0.41
C ILE A 176 8.55 8.71 -1.46
N GLY A 177 9.47 9.57 -1.02
CA GLY A 177 10.40 10.21 -1.95
C GLY A 177 11.32 9.20 -2.66
N GLN A 178 11.74 8.13 -1.96
CA GLN A 178 12.53 7.06 -2.56
C GLN A 178 11.75 6.28 -3.63
N ILE A 179 10.44 6.11 -3.46
CA ILE A 179 9.59 5.49 -4.47
C ILE A 179 9.54 6.36 -5.73
N TYR A 180 9.33 7.67 -5.59
CA TYR A 180 9.38 8.60 -6.73
C TYR A 180 10.74 8.56 -7.45
N MET A 181 11.83 8.59 -6.68
CA MET A 181 13.20 8.55 -7.22
C MET A 181 13.52 7.26 -7.98
N ASN A 182 13.21 6.10 -7.40
CA ASN A 182 13.76 4.83 -7.85
C ASN A 182 12.79 4.03 -8.73
N GLU A 183 11.50 4.05 -8.41
CA GLU A 183 10.51 3.22 -9.12
C GLU A 183 9.86 3.99 -10.26
N PHE A 184 9.52 5.25 -10.03
CA PHE A 184 8.94 6.09 -11.07
C PHE A 184 9.97 6.88 -11.86
N GLN A 185 11.18 7.08 -11.31
CA GLN A 185 12.17 8.02 -11.82
C GLN A 185 11.57 9.42 -12.05
N ASP A 186 10.57 9.76 -11.24
CA ASP A 186 9.86 11.03 -11.26
C ASP A 186 10.59 11.98 -10.31
N TYR A 187 11.71 12.50 -10.81
CA TYR A 187 12.61 13.30 -10.00
C TYR A 187 11.98 14.64 -9.57
N ASP A 188 11.07 15.20 -10.38
CA ASP A 188 10.38 16.43 -10.02
C ASP A 188 9.43 16.22 -8.84
N ALA A 189 8.64 15.13 -8.84
CA ALA A 189 7.79 14.79 -7.69
C ALA A 189 8.62 14.46 -6.44
N ALA A 190 9.76 13.80 -6.60
CA ALA A 190 10.68 13.55 -5.49
C ALA A 190 11.27 14.85 -4.93
N ILE A 191 11.70 15.77 -5.79
CA ILE A 191 12.24 17.07 -5.39
C ILE A 191 11.16 17.86 -4.64
N GLU A 192 9.95 17.99 -5.18
CA GLU A 192 8.84 18.70 -4.50
C GLU A 192 8.60 18.11 -3.10
N HIS A 193 8.62 16.78 -2.98
CA HIS A 193 8.46 16.10 -1.70
C HIS A 193 9.60 16.38 -0.72
N TYR A 194 10.85 16.30 -1.17
CA TYR A 194 12.01 16.53 -0.31
C TYR A 194 12.25 18.00 0.04
N GLU A 195 11.87 18.93 -0.85
CA GLU A 195 11.83 20.37 -0.55
C GLU A 195 10.89 20.64 0.62
N ASN A 196 9.67 20.11 0.58
CA ASN A 196 8.71 20.24 1.69
C ASN A 196 9.26 19.67 3.00
N LEU A 197 9.91 18.50 2.96
CA LEU A 197 10.53 17.91 4.16
C LEU A 197 11.70 18.73 4.68
N TRP A 198 12.53 19.27 3.79
CA TRP A 198 13.65 20.11 4.15
C TRP A 198 13.18 21.44 4.76
N ASP A 199 12.14 22.05 4.19
CA ASP A 199 11.56 23.29 4.68
C ASP A 199 10.95 23.13 6.08
N GLU A 200 10.31 21.99 6.35
CA GLU A 200 9.71 21.69 7.66
C GLU A 200 10.76 21.26 8.69
N TYR A 201 11.81 20.55 8.27
CA TYR A 201 12.84 19.99 9.14
C TYR A 201 14.27 20.33 8.68
N PRO A 202 14.66 21.62 8.64
CA PRO A 202 15.93 22.11 8.06
C PRO A 202 17.16 21.77 8.91
N TYR A 203 17.00 21.01 9.98
CA TYR A 203 18.06 20.59 10.88
C TYR A 203 18.36 19.10 10.77
N ILE A 204 17.65 18.36 9.91
CA ILE A 204 17.87 16.93 9.65
C ILE A 204 18.74 16.81 8.38
N PRO A 205 20.04 16.50 8.50
CA PRO A 205 20.95 16.47 7.34
C PRO A 205 20.55 15.42 6.30
N ASP A 206 19.90 14.33 6.70
CA ASP A 206 19.46 13.29 5.77
C ASP A 206 18.48 13.83 4.71
N PHE A 207 17.65 14.81 5.05
CA PHE A 207 16.71 15.44 4.11
C PHE A 207 17.43 16.35 3.13
N LEU A 208 18.41 17.14 3.61
CA LEU A 208 19.32 17.91 2.77
C LEU A 208 20.00 16.99 1.74
N TYR A 209 20.62 15.90 2.19
CA TYR A 209 21.37 15.03 1.30
C TYR A 209 20.49 14.30 0.31
N THR A 210 19.29 13.92 0.71
CA THR A 210 18.34 13.28 -0.19
C THR A 210 17.80 14.27 -1.24
N LEU A 211 17.58 15.54 -0.86
CA LEU A 211 17.22 16.61 -1.79
C LEU A 211 18.36 16.93 -2.77
N VAL A 212 19.61 17.00 -2.29
CA VAL A 212 20.82 17.14 -3.13
C VAL A 212 20.93 15.99 -4.13
N GLN A 213 20.71 14.75 -3.68
CA GLN A 213 20.68 13.59 -4.57
C GLN A 213 19.56 13.67 -5.60
N ALA A 214 18.38 14.15 -5.22
CA ALA A 214 17.24 14.33 -6.12
C ALA A 214 17.55 15.39 -7.19
N TYR A 215 18.04 16.57 -6.81
CA TYR A 215 18.50 17.58 -7.76
C TYR A 215 19.60 17.05 -8.70
N ALA A 216 20.58 16.32 -8.18
CA ALA A 216 21.65 15.76 -8.99
C ALA A 216 21.13 14.75 -10.02
N LYS A 217 20.17 13.90 -9.63
CA LYS A 217 19.52 12.92 -10.53
C LYS A 217 18.62 13.57 -11.57
N ALA A 218 18.01 14.71 -11.25
CA ALA A 218 17.24 15.54 -12.17
C ALA A 218 18.09 16.44 -13.08
N GLU A 219 19.42 16.32 -13.05
CA GLU A 219 20.37 17.22 -13.74
C GLU A 219 20.26 18.70 -13.31
N ARG A 220 19.56 18.98 -12.19
CA ARG A 220 19.38 20.29 -11.54
C ARG A 220 20.58 20.64 -10.65
N ARG A 221 21.78 20.51 -11.22
CA ARG A 221 23.06 20.60 -10.52
C ARG A 221 23.28 21.94 -9.80
N SER A 222 22.84 23.04 -10.41
CA SER A 222 22.99 24.38 -9.81
C SER A 222 22.24 24.51 -8.49
N GLU A 223 21.06 23.90 -8.39
CA GLU A 223 20.21 23.97 -7.19
C GLU A 223 20.79 23.10 -6.07
N ALA A 224 21.34 21.93 -6.41
CA ALA A 224 22.09 21.12 -5.46
C ALA A 224 23.30 21.86 -4.88
N VAL A 225 24.05 22.58 -5.72
CA VAL A 225 25.22 23.37 -5.31
C VAL A 225 24.79 24.53 -4.41
N GLU A 226 23.77 25.30 -4.79
CA GLU A 226 23.26 26.42 -4.00
C GLU A 226 22.80 25.96 -2.60
N LEU A 227 22.07 24.84 -2.55
CA LEU A 227 21.60 24.25 -1.30
C LEU A 227 22.76 23.83 -0.38
N LEU A 228 23.81 23.19 -0.93
CA LEU A 228 25.01 22.80 -0.18
C LEU A 228 25.80 24.02 0.31
N GLU A 229 25.99 25.03 -0.54
CA GLU A 229 26.69 26.26 -0.17
C GLU A 229 25.96 26.99 0.96
N LEU A 230 24.62 27.02 0.92
CA LEU A 230 23.80 27.58 1.99
C LEU A 230 23.98 26.81 3.30
N TRP A 231 23.94 25.47 3.26
CA TRP A 231 24.14 24.61 4.43
C TRP A 231 25.53 24.80 5.07
N LEU A 232 26.59 24.86 4.24
CA LEU A 232 27.97 25.00 4.71
C LEU A 232 28.27 26.36 5.36
N ARG A 233 27.45 27.40 5.14
CA ARG A 233 27.60 28.68 5.87
C ARG A 233 27.39 28.52 7.37
N SER A 234 26.51 27.62 7.79
CA SER A 234 26.26 27.29 9.20
C SER A 234 26.96 26.01 9.66
N HIS A 235 27.31 25.11 8.73
CA HIS A 235 27.97 23.83 9.02
C HIS A 235 29.31 23.68 8.26
N PRO A 236 30.29 24.57 8.47
CA PRO A 236 31.49 24.66 7.63
C PRO A 236 32.41 23.44 7.65
N ASN A 237 32.23 22.53 8.63
CA ASN A 237 33.03 21.32 8.80
C ASN A 237 32.26 20.04 8.45
N ASP A 238 31.08 20.14 7.83
CA ASP A 238 30.32 18.98 7.39
C ASP A 238 31.02 18.33 6.19
N SER A 239 31.75 17.23 6.46
CA SER A 239 32.55 16.53 5.45
C SER A 239 31.70 16.01 4.29
N GLN A 240 30.47 15.55 4.56
CA GLN A 240 29.63 14.97 3.53
C GLN A 240 29.13 16.05 2.56
N ALA A 241 28.77 17.24 3.07
CA ALA A 241 28.41 18.37 2.23
C ALA A 241 29.59 18.89 1.39
N ILE A 242 30.80 18.94 1.96
CA ILE A 242 32.02 19.30 1.22
C ILE A 242 32.30 18.30 0.09
N ASP A 243 32.18 16.99 0.37
CA ASP A 243 32.39 15.93 -0.62
C ASP A 243 31.37 16.01 -1.76
N TRP A 244 30.08 16.18 -1.43
CA TRP A 244 29.02 16.38 -2.43
C TRP A 244 29.27 17.61 -3.28
N LEU A 245 29.67 18.73 -2.68
CA LEU A 245 29.97 19.96 -3.41
C LEU A 245 31.14 19.74 -4.38
N SER A 246 32.22 19.09 -3.95
CA SER A 246 33.37 18.74 -4.80
C SER A 246 32.97 17.88 -6.01
N ILE A 247 32.12 16.87 -5.80
CA ILE A 247 31.57 16.02 -6.89
C ILE A 247 30.73 16.87 -7.86
N LEU A 248 29.93 17.79 -7.32
CA LEU A 248 29.04 18.67 -8.06
C LEU A 248 29.76 19.92 -8.60
N THR A 249 31.04 20.16 -8.35
CA THR A 249 31.83 21.23 -8.98
C THR A 249 33.27 20.77 -9.28
N PRO A 250 33.50 19.85 -10.23
CA PRO A 250 34.82 19.36 -10.55
C PRO A 250 35.64 20.52 -11.17
N PRO A 251 36.95 20.54 -10.91
CA PRO A 251 37.82 21.52 -11.52
C PRO A 251 37.74 21.44 -13.06
N PRO A 252 37.91 22.55 -13.79
CA PRO A 252 37.94 22.54 -15.24
C PRO A 252 38.97 21.52 -15.73
N THR A 253 38.54 20.62 -16.61
CA THR A 253 39.42 19.66 -17.29
C THR A 253 40.55 20.41 -17.99
N GLN A 254 41.79 20.08 -17.60
CA GLN A 254 43.02 20.57 -18.23
C GLN A 254 43.19 20.04 -19.66
#